data_AF-A0A291MVE8-F1
#
_entry.id   AF-A0A291MVE8-F1
#
_cell.length_a   1.000
_cell.length_b   1.000
_cell.length_c   1.000
_cell.angle_alpha   90.00
_cell.angle_beta   90.00
_cell.angle_gamma   90.00
#
_symmetry.space_group_name_H-M   'P 1'
#
loop_
_entity.id
_entity.type
_entity.pdbx_description
1 polymer ?
#
loop_
_entity_poly.entity_id
_entity_poly.type
_entity_poly.pdbx_seq_one_letter_code
_entity_poly.pdbx_strand_id
1 'polypeptide(L)'
;MAHNRKLVIGCVALTMARVRPAKAVASAANRVRDELEQEIIQSGYLANAPFSWIGLIIRQGLINEEKPHFGRINPKDGDLPVAIEIDVHQLLRVPEDDMVRVFRKATLAALIHAGEKYNLPIGRFRELLDMT
;
A
#
# COMPACT_ATOMS: atom_id res chain seq x y z
N MET A 1 6.91 15.96 -15.13
CA MET A 1 6.70 16.60 -13.82
C MET A 1 7.01 15.56 -12.76
N ALA A 2 7.98 15.82 -11.89
CA ALA A 2 8.26 14.91 -10.77
C ALA A 2 7.08 14.95 -9.81
N HIS A 3 6.51 13.78 -9.50
CA HIS A 3 5.38 13.64 -8.60
C HIS A 3 5.88 13.77 -7.15
N ASN A 4 5.37 14.72 -6.37
CA ASN A 4 5.83 14.99 -5.00
C ASN A 4 5.24 14.04 -3.94
N ARG A 5 4.82 12.83 -4.35
CA ARG A 5 4.24 11.85 -3.42
C ARG A 5 5.32 10.96 -2.83
N LYS A 6 5.10 10.55 -1.58
CA LYS A 6 5.91 9.57 -0.84
C LYS A 6 5.31 8.16 -0.93
N LEU A 7 4.02 8.06 -1.24
CA LEU A 7 3.32 6.80 -1.45
C LEU A 7 2.44 6.88 -2.70
N VAL A 8 2.52 5.85 -3.54
CA VAL A 8 1.60 5.64 -4.67
C VAL A 8 1.00 4.26 -4.54
N ILE A 9 -0.33 4.16 -4.68
CA ILE A 9 -1.05 2.88 -4.64
C ILE A 9 -1.70 2.64 -6.00
N GLY A 10 -1.34 1.53 -6.64
CA GLY A 10 -2.02 0.97 -7.81
C GLY A 10 -2.75 -0.32 -7.45
N CYS A 11 -3.75 -0.69 -8.25
CA CYS A 11 -4.48 -1.95 -8.12
C CYS A 11 -4.44 -2.71 -9.45
N VAL A 12 -4.25 -4.02 -9.39
CA VAL A 12 -4.30 -4.91 -10.57
C VAL A 12 -5.10 -6.16 -10.25
N ALA A 13 -5.96 -6.61 -11.16
CA ALA A 13 -6.68 -7.87 -11.01
C ALA A 13 -5.82 -9.04 -11.50
N LEU A 14 -5.64 -10.06 -10.65
CA LEU A 14 -5.01 -11.33 -11.03
C LEU A 14 -6.04 -12.39 -11.46
N THR A 15 -7.32 -12.12 -11.23
CA THR A 15 -8.42 -13.03 -11.54
C THR A 15 -9.49 -12.36 -12.40
N MET A 16 -10.46 -13.15 -12.85
CA MET A 16 -11.64 -12.63 -13.54
C MET A 16 -12.69 -12.02 -12.60
N ALA A 17 -12.53 -12.18 -11.27
CA ALA A 17 -13.37 -11.49 -10.30
C ALA A 17 -13.07 -10.00 -10.33
N ARG A 18 -14.10 -9.18 -10.50
CA ARG A 18 -13.96 -7.72 -10.60
C ARG A 18 -14.81 -7.02 -9.57
N VAL A 19 -14.15 -6.21 -8.76
CA VAL A 19 -14.82 -5.24 -7.89
C VAL A 19 -15.46 -4.17 -8.77
N ARG A 20 -16.76 -3.96 -8.61
CA ARG A 20 -17.51 -2.93 -9.33
C ARG A 20 -18.21 -1.99 -8.35
N PRO A 21 -18.28 -0.68 -8.65
CA PRO A 21 -17.66 -0.01 -9.81
C PRO A 21 -16.15 0.17 -9.63
N ALA A 22 -15.38 0.21 -10.73
CA ALA A 22 -13.92 0.43 -10.69
C ALA A 22 -13.55 1.76 -10.00
N LYS A 23 -14.43 2.75 -10.05
CA LYS A 23 -14.29 4.03 -9.33
C LYS A 23 -14.19 3.84 -7.81
N ALA A 24 -14.91 2.87 -7.25
CA ALA A 24 -14.88 2.60 -5.80
C ALA A 24 -13.50 2.07 -5.37
N VAL A 25 -12.89 1.20 -6.17
CA VAL A 25 -11.50 0.72 -5.94
C VAL A 25 -10.52 1.89 -5.95
N ALA A 26 -10.59 2.75 -6.96
CA ALA A 26 -9.70 3.91 -7.05
C ALA A 26 -9.93 4.89 -5.89
N SER A 27 -11.19 5.12 -5.50
CA SER A 27 -11.56 5.97 -4.37
C SER A 27 -10.97 5.44 -3.06
N ALA A 28 -11.19 4.16 -2.76
CA ALA A 28 -10.65 3.52 -1.56
C ALA A 28 -9.12 3.57 -1.52
N ALA A 29 -8.44 3.25 -2.64
CA ALA A 29 -6.99 3.30 -2.72
C ALA A 29 -6.44 4.73 -2.53
N ASN A 30 -7.10 5.76 -3.08
CA ASN A 30 -6.70 7.15 -2.90
C ASN A 30 -6.86 7.61 -1.43
N ARG A 31 -7.94 7.23 -0.77
CA ARG A 31 -8.17 7.54 0.66
C ARG A 31 -7.06 6.96 1.53
N VAL A 32 -6.73 5.68 1.34
CA VAL A 32 -5.64 5.01 2.07
C VAL A 32 -4.28 5.66 1.76
N ARG A 33 -4.02 6.00 0.49
CA ARG A 33 -2.78 6.69 0.11
C ARG A 33 -2.64 8.00 0.85
N ASP A 34 -3.66 8.86 0.79
CA ASP A 34 -3.58 10.20 1.36
C ASP A 34 -3.45 10.15 2.90
N GLU A 35 -4.13 9.21 3.57
CA GLU A 35 -3.96 8.94 5.01
C GLU A 35 -2.52 8.52 5.33
N LEU A 36 -2.04 7.43 4.73
CA LEU A 36 -0.76 6.82 5.11
C LEU A 36 0.44 7.61 4.60
N GLU A 37 0.28 8.41 3.55
CA GLU A 37 1.30 9.37 3.12
C GLU A 37 1.55 10.44 4.18
N GLN A 38 0.50 10.95 4.84
CA GLN A 38 0.68 11.91 5.93
C GLN A 38 1.48 11.29 7.07
N GLU A 39 1.19 10.02 7.41
CA GLU A 39 1.93 9.28 8.43
C GLU A 39 3.40 9.06 8.03
N ILE A 40 3.69 8.76 6.76
CA ILE A 40 5.06 8.67 6.23
C ILE A 40 5.82 9.99 6.39
N ILE A 41 5.17 11.12 6.10
CA ILE A 41 5.78 12.46 6.18
C ILE A 41 6.02 12.84 7.64
N GLN A 42 5.01 12.71 8.50
CA GLN A 42 5.07 13.16 9.90
C GLN A 42 6.04 12.33 10.75
N SER A 43 6.14 11.02 10.48
CA SER A 43 7.08 10.14 11.19
C SER A 43 8.53 10.22 10.69
N GLY A 44 8.78 10.95 9.60
CA GLY A 44 10.10 10.94 8.95
C GLY A 44 10.48 9.56 8.41
N TYR A 45 9.50 8.73 8.06
CA TYR A 45 9.68 7.32 7.73
C TYR A 45 10.77 7.06 6.66
N LEU A 46 10.85 7.94 5.66
CA LEU A 46 11.78 7.82 4.54
C LEU A 46 13.09 8.59 4.73
N ALA A 47 13.35 9.17 5.91
CA ALA A 47 14.51 10.06 6.10
C ALA A 47 15.86 9.40 5.81
N ASN A 48 16.00 8.10 6.12
CA ASN A 48 17.23 7.33 5.91
C ASN A 48 17.05 6.21 4.86
N ALA A 49 15.98 6.25 4.08
CA ALA A 49 15.70 5.23 3.08
C ALA A 49 16.62 5.39 1.86
N PRO A 50 17.07 4.29 1.21
CA PRO A 50 17.80 4.34 -0.05
C PRO A 50 16.90 4.65 -1.27
N PHE A 51 15.69 5.12 -1.02
CA PHE A 51 14.65 5.46 -2.01
C PHE A 51 13.85 6.67 -1.51
N SER A 52 13.26 7.41 -2.44
CA SER A 52 12.57 8.67 -2.19
C SER A 52 11.06 8.53 -1.97
N TRP A 53 10.48 7.42 -2.45
CA TRP A 53 9.04 7.11 -2.36
C TRP A 53 8.78 5.62 -2.60
N ILE A 54 7.58 5.16 -2.24
CA ILE A 54 7.15 3.77 -2.36
C ILE A 54 6.02 3.66 -3.39
N GLY A 55 6.19 2.80 -4.39
CA GLY A 55 5.15 2.42 -5.33
C GLY A 55 4.56 1.05 -4.95
N LEU A 56 3.36 1.03 -4.38
CA LEU A 56 2.67 -0.19 -3.96
C LEU A 56 1.64 -0.63 -5.01
N ILE A 57 1.72 -1.88 -5.46
CA ILE A 57 0.68 -2.52 -6.27
C ILE A 57 -0.09 -3.53 -5.42
N ILE A 58 -1.35 -3.23 -5.15
CA ILE A 58 -2.30 -4.18 -4.55
C ILE A 58 -2.80 -5.12 -5.65
N ARG A 59 -2.45 -6.40 -5.53
CA ARG A 59 -2.88 -7.46 -6.44
C ARG A 59 -4.19 -8.05 -5.91
N GLN A 60 -5.28 -7.88 -6.65
CA GLN A 60 -6.58 -8.46 -6.33
C GLN A 60 -6.60 -9.90 -6.84
N GLY A 61 -6.25 -10.83 -5.96
CA GLY A 61 -6.10 -12.24 -6.24
C GLY A 61 -7.02 -13.10 -5.38
N LEU A 62 -6.54 -14.24 -4.90
CA LEU A 62 -7.32 -15.23 -4.16
C LEU A 62 -6.85 -15.43 -2.72
N ILE A 63 -5.72 -14.81 -2.34
CA ILE A 63 -5.13 -14.95 -1.01
C ILE A 63 -4.76 -13.59 -0.41
N ASN A 64 -4.74 -13.52 0.92
CA ASN A 64 -4.07 -12.43 1.62
C ASN A 64 -2.63 -12.84 1.88
N GLU A 65 -1.69 -12.19 1.20
CA GLU A 65 -0.28 -12.38 1.48
C GLU A 65 0.10 -11.72 2.81
N GLU A 66 0.85 -12.44 3.64
CA GLU A 66 1.44 -11.86 4.85
C GLU A 66 2.63 -10.97 4.53
N LYS A 67 3.41 -11.34 3.50
CA LYS A 67 4.66 -10.68 3.13
C LYS A 67 4.56 -10.11 1.71
N PRO A 68 4.94 -8.84 1.48
CA PRO A 68 4.94 -8.25 0.16
C PRO A 68 6.14 -8.74 -0.67
N HIS A 69 5.99 -8.59 -1.98
CA HIS A 69 7.04 -8.75 -2.98
C HIS A 69 7.74 -7.42 -3.22
N PHE A 70 9.07 -7.42 -3.26
CA PHE A 70 9.87 -6.23 -3.53
C PHE A 70 10.51 -6.29 -4.90
N GLY A 71 10.39 -5.19 -5.65
CA GLY A 71 11.20 -4.92 -6.83
C GLY A 71 12.60 -4.41 -6.48
N ARG A 72 13.40 -4.14 -7.52
CA ARG A 72 14.65 -3.39 -7.38
C ARG A 72 14.33 -1.91 -7.27
N ILE A 73 15.06 -1.19 -6.42
CA ILE A 73 14.98 0.28 -6.36
C ILE A 73 15.35 0.83 -7.74
N ASN A 74 14.51 1.71 -8.27
CA ASN A 74 14.77 2.35 -9.55
C ASN A 74 15.73 3.53 -9.34
N PRO A 75 16.97 3.49 -9.88
CA PRO A 75 17.94 4.55 -9.65
C PRO A 75 17.55 5.87 -10.33
N LYS A 76 16.69 5.82 -11.35
CA LYS A 76 16.25 7.00 -12.09
C LYS A 76 15.12 7.73 -11.37
N ASP A 77 14.10 6.98 -10.95
CA ASP A 77 12.89 7.56 -10.36
C ASP A 77 12.91 7.55 -8.83
N GLY A 78 13.89 6.86 -8.24
CA GLY A 78 14.10 6.77 -6.80
C GLY A 78 13.01 5.98 -6.07
N ASP A 79 12.25 5.15 -6.78
CA ASP A 79 11.11 4.43 -6.22
C ASP A 79 11.52 3.04 -5.72
N LEU A 80 10.89 2.62 -4.61
CA LEU A 80 10.85 1.23 -4.20
C LEU A 80 9.54 0.61 -4.71
N PRO A 81 9.58 -0.28 -5.71
CA PRO A 81 8.42 -1.05 -6.13
C PRO A 81 8.09 -2.13 -5.08
N VAL A 82 6.85 -2.16 -4.64
CA VAL A 82 6.30 -3.13 -3.69
C VAL A 82 5.00 -3.68 -4.25
N ALA A 83 4.70 -4.95 -4.02
CA ALA A 83 3.41 -5.53 -4.36
C ALA A 83 2.93 -6.50 -3.29
N ILE A 84 1.62 -6.56 -3.05
CA ILE A 84 1.02 -7.50 -2.09
C ILE A 84 -0.32 -7.98 -2.63
N GLU A 85 -0.59 -9.27 -2.51
CA GLU A 85 -1.87 -9.86 -2.86
C GLU A 85 -2.88 -9.78 -1.71
N ILE A 86 -4.12 -9.47 -2.07
CA ILE A 86 -5.29 -9.56 -1.20
C ILE A 86 -6.34 -10.45 -1.85
N ASP A 87 -7.10 -11.17 -1.03
CA ASP A 87 -8.21 -11.98 -1.52
C ASP A 87 -9.34 -11.06 -1.97
N VAL A 88 -9.58 -11.04 -3.28
CA VAL A 88 -10.58 -10.20 -3.93
C VAL A 88 -11.99 -10.44 -3.40
N HIS A 89 -12.29 -11.62 -2.85
CA HIS A 89 -13.62 -11.93 -2.32
C HIS A 89 -13.99 -11.05 -1.12
N GLN A 90 -13.00 -10.55 -0.36
CA GLN A 90 -13.23 -9.56 0.71
C GLN A 90 -13.67 -8.20 0.19
N LEU A 91 -13.44 -7.92 -1.09
CA LEU A 91 -13.86 -6.69 -1.75
C LEU A 91 -15.17 -6.85 -2.51
N LEU A 92 -15.59 -8.08 -2.77
CA LEU A 92 -16.83 -8.35 -3.49
C LEU A 92 -18.01 -8.05 -2.58
N ARG A 93 -18.82 -7.06 -2.98
CA ARG A 93 -20.10 -6.69 -2.35
C ARG A 93 -19.98 -6.00 -0.99
N VAL A 94 -18.79 -5.54 -0.61
CA VAL A 94 -18.63 -4.68 0.56
C VAL A 94 -18.77 -3.19 0.18
N PRO A 95 -19.27 -2.34 1.09
CA PRO A 95 -19.21 -0.89 0.96
C PRO A 95 -17.78 -0.36 0.73
N GLU A 96 -17.67 0.85 0.18
CA GLU A 96 -16.36 1.49 -0.04
C GLU A 96 -15.54 1.65 1.24
N ASP A 97 -16.17 1.95 2.37
CA ASP A 97 -15.46 2.08 3.65
C ASP A 97 -14.82 0.77 4.11
N ASP A 98 -15.42 -0.37 3.78
CA ASP A 98 -14.83 -1.68 4.09
C ASP A 98 -13.68 -2.00 3.13
N MET A 99 -13.76 -1.58 1.86
CA MET A 99 -12.62 -1.66 0.94
C MET A 99 -11.43 -0.83 1.43
N VAL A 100 -11.69 0.35 2.00
CA VAL A 100 -10.66 1.19 2.63
C VAL A 100 -9.95 0.43 3.74
N ARG A 101 -10.69 -0.28 4.62
CA ARG A 101 -10.08 -1.08 5.69
C ARG A 101 -9.18 -2.18 5.15
N VAL A 102 -9.63 -2.92 4.14
CA VAL A 102 -8.85 -3.99 3.51
C VAL A 102 -7.56 -3.44 2.89
N PHE A 103 -7.67 -2.36 2.11
CA PHE A 103 -6.50 -1.73 1.48
C PHE A 103 -5.56 -1.13 2.53
N ARG A 104 -6.09 -0.49 3.56
CA ARG A 104 -5.31 0.08 4.67
C ARG A 104 -4.47 -0.99 5.35
N LYS A 105 -5.09 -2.12 5.70
CA LYS A 105 -4.38 -3.26 6.32
C LYS A 105 -3.25 -3.77 5.42
N ALA A 106 -3.51 -3.97 4.13
CA ALA A 106 -2.51 -4.43 3.17
C ALA A 106 -1.37 -3.42 2.98
N THR A 107 -1.68 -2.12 2.91
CA THR A 107 -0.66 -1.07 2.80
C THR A 107 0.18 -0.95 4.07
N LEU A 108 -0.43 -1.00 5.26
CA LEU A 108 0.31 -1.00 6.53
C LEU A 108 1.25 -2.20 6.64
N ALA A 109 0.79 -3.41 6.30
CA ALA A 109 1.64 -4.60 6.27
C ALA A 109 2.82 -4.41 5.30
N ALA A 110 2.57 -3.88 4.10
CA ALA A 110 3.63 -3.60 3.13
C ALA A 110 4.65 -2.55 3.63
N LEU A 111 4.17 -1.50 4.29
CA LEU A 111 5.02 -0.46 4.88
C LEU A 111 5.87 -1.04 6.03
N ILE A 112 5.27 -1.80 6.96
CA ILE A 112 6.03 -2.43 8.06
C ILE A 112 7.14 -3.32 7.50
N HIS A 113 6.84 -4.15 6.50
CA HIS A 113 7.85 -5.01 5.88
C HIS A 113 8.95 -4.22 5.13
N ALA A 114 8.59 -3.11 4.46
CA ALA A 114 9.59 -2.23 3.86
C ALA A 114 10.51 -1.64 4.94
N GLY A 115 9.94 -1.24 6.08
CA GLY A 115 10.70 -0.65 7.16
C GLY A 115 11.59 -1.65 7.87
N GLU A 116 11.15 -2.89 8.05
CA GLU A 116 12.00 -3.99 8.53
C GLU A 116 13.16 -4.26 7.56
N LYS A 117 12.89 -4.30 6.25
CA LYS A 117 13.90 -4.58 5.23
C LYS A 117 14.97 -3.49 5.13
N TYR A 118 14.59 -2.23 5.32
CA TYR A 118 15.47 -1.07 5.14
C TYR A 118 15.80 -0.33 6.45
N ASN A 119 15.48 -0.94 7.60
CA ASN A 119 15.72 -0.38 8.94
C ASN A 119 15.12 1.03 9.14
N LEU A 120 13.85 1.21 8.75
CA LEU A 120 13.08 2.46 8.87
C LEU A 120 12.19 2.45 10.13
N PRO A 121 11.74 3.61 10.64
CA PRO A 121 10.91 3.64 11.86
C PRO A 121 9.50 3.09 11.61
N ILE A 122 9.20 1.90 12.11
CA ILE A 122 7.93 1.19 11.89
C ILE A 122 6.91 1.31 13.04
N GLY A 123 7.28 1.91 14.17
CA GLY A 123 6.44 1.96 15.38
C GLY A 123 5.04 2.52 15.10
N ARG A 124 4.97 3.66 14.43
CA ARG A 124 3.70 4.30 14.06
C ARG A 124 2.80 3.40 13.20
N PHE A 125 3.36 2.68 12.23
CA PHE A 125 2.57 1.81 11.36
C PHE A 125 2.07 0.55 12.07
N ARG A 126 2.83 0.03 13.05
CA ARG A 126 2.37 -1.07 13.91
C ARG A 126 1.19 -0.65 14.78
N GLU A 127 1.27 0.50 15.43
CA GLU A 127 0.15 1.08 16.19
C GLU A 127 -1.11 1.22 15.33
N LEU A 128 -0.96 1.78 14.13
CA LEU A 128 -2.09 1.95 13.20
C LEU A 128 -2.68 0.62 12.74
N LEU A 129 -1.86 -0.42 12.58
CA LEU A 129 -2.29 -1.74 12.19
C LEU A 129 -3.08 -2.43 13.30
N ASP A 130 -2.63 -2.34 14.55
CA ASP A 130 -3.29 -2.92 15.72
C ASP A 130 -4.66 -2.29 16.00
N MET A 131 -4.89 -1.07 15.52
CA MET A 131 -6.17 -0.36 15.60
C MET A 131 -7.14 -0.64 14.43
N THR A 132 -6.75 -1.45 13.43
CA THR A 132 -7.56 -1.71 12.21
C THR A 132 -8.49 -2.90 12.37
#